data_AF-A0A250JKA2-F1
#
_entry.id   AF-A0A250JKA2-F1
#
_cell.length_a   1.000
_cell.length_b   1.000
_cell.length_c   1.000
_cell.angle_alpha   90.00
_cell.angle_beta   90.00
_cell.angle_gamma   90.00
#
_symmetry.space_group_name_H-M   'P 1'
#
loop_
_entity.id
_entity.type
_entity.pdbx_description
1 polymer ?
#
loop_
_entity_poly.entity_id
_entity_poly.type
_entity_poly.pdbx_seq_one_letter_code
_entity_poly.pdbx_strand_id
1 'polypeptide(L)'
;MDALRFVSATGQTYDLEDYRKSLEAQAPPLVVATFDTREAADDWLKASPRPPYHAYVLIAGEYHIVMYIPEMNHRRLISHPVLEFYLADMIREGLPAPVATFKTHEEAQAWIDHQPEPPRQVFITIAGDYYLAVYHHRVNLRAMYPISMAAKSEKNDLAEN
;
A
#
# COMPACT_ATOMS: atom_id res chain seq x y z
N MET A 1 6.81 17.54 -25.23
CA MET A 1 5.79 18.29 -24.45
C MET A 1 4.56 17.41 -24.42
N ASP A 2 4.49 16.40 -23.54
CA ASP A 2 3.44 15.39 -23.71
C ASP A 2 2.78 14.89 -22.42
N ALA A 3 3.53 14.35 -21.44
CA ALA A 3 2.89 13.72 -20.27
C ALA A 3 1.95 14.67 -19.49
N LEU A 4 2.38 15.90 -19.18
CA LEU A 4 1.54 16.86 -18.44
C LEU A 4 0.35 17.38 -19.27
N ARG A 5 0.51 17.49 -20.60
CA ARG A 5 -0.58 17.87 -21.50
C ARG A 5 -1.59 16.73 -21.66
N PHE A 6 -1.11 15.49 -21.76
CA PHE A 6 -1.94 14.29 -21.77
C PHE A 6 -2.73 14.15 -20.46
N VAL A 7 -2.09 14.29 -19.31
CA VAL A 7 -2.75 14.27 -17.98
C VAL A 7 -3.82 15.36 -17.89
N SER A 8 -3.49 16.59 -18.32
CA SER A 8 -4.45 17.69 -18.34
C SER A 8 -5.60 17.45 -19.32
N ALA A 9 -5.32 16.94 -20.52
CA ALA A 9 -6.32 16.70 -21.55
C ALA A 9 -7.23 15.49 -21.26
N THR A 10 -6.74 14.53 -20.47
CA THR A 10 -7.49 13.34 -20.05
C THR A 10 -8.14 13.48 -18.68
N GLY A 11 -7.97 14.62 -18.00
CA GLY A 11 -8.57 14.89 -16.69
C GLY A 11 -7.91 14.15 -15.52
N GLN A 12 -6.71 13.60 -15.71
CA GLN A 12 -5.96 12.83 -14.69
C GLN A 12 -5.19 13.73 -13.70
N THR A 13 -5.49 15.02 -13.65
CA THR A 13 -4.78 16.00 -12.81
C THR A 13 -4.90 15.68 -11.32
N TYR A 14 -6.05 15.15 -10.89
CA TYR A 14 -6.27 14.73 -9.51
C TYR A 14 -5.45 13.49 -9.14
N ASP A 15 -5.31 12.53 -10.05
CA ASP A 15 -4.47 11.34 -9.84
C ASP A 15 -2.99 11.69 -9.69
N LEU A 16 -2.52 12.68 -10.45
CA LEU A 16 -1.15 13.19 -10.37
C LEU A 16 -0.92 13.95 -9.05
N GLU A 17 -1.87 14.78 -8.63
CA GLU A 17 -1.78 15.52 -7.37
C GLU A 17 -1.74 14.57 -6.17
N ASP A 18 -2.58 13.53 -6.18
CA ASP A 18 -2.60 12.50 -5.15
C ASP A 18 -1.30 11.69 -5.11
N TYR A 19 -0.75 11.35 -6.28
CA TYR A 19 0.57 10.72 -6.37
C TYR A 19 1.63 11.62 -5.75
N ARG A 20 1.65 12.92 -6.07
CA ARG A 20 2.62 13.86 -5.49
C ARG A 20 2.47 13.97 -3.98
N LYS A 21 1.25 14.07 -3.46
CA LYS A 21 0.95 14.10 -2.02
C LYS A 21 1.42 12.83 -1.31
N SER A 22 1.31 11.66 -1.97
CA SER A 22 1.82 10.41 -1.41
C SER A 22 3.35 10.40 -1.28
N LEU A 23 4.06 10.92 -2.28
CA LEU A 23 5.52 11.06 -2.24
C LEU A 23 5.96 12.04 -1.14
N GLU A 24 5.31 13.21 -1.06
CA GLU A 24 5.61 14.22 -0.02
C GLU A 24 5.37 13.66 1.40
N ALA A 25 4.34 12.83 1.58
CA ALA A 25 4.04 12.20 2.85
C ALA A 25 4.86 10.92 3.12
N GLN A 26 5.77 10.55 2.20
CA GLN A 26 6.51 9.29 2.20
C GLN A 26 5.59 8.07 2.36
N ALA A 27 4.32 8.16 1.95
CA ALA A 27 3.32 7.15 2.22
C ALA A 27 3.67 5.80 1.57
N PRO A 28 3.13 4.67 2.06
CA PRO A 28 3.35 3.39 1.45
C PRO A 28 2.80 3.36 0.01
N PRO A 29 3.19 2.36 -0.80
CA PRO A 29 2.76 2.22 -2.18
C PRO A 29 1.24 2.39 -2.33
N LEU A 30 0.82 3.23 -3.28
CA LEU A 30 -0.59 3.53 -3.47
C LEU A 30 -1.39 2.30 -3.90
N VAL A 31 -2.51 2.09 -3.22
CA VAL A 31 -3.46 1.02 -3.49
C VAL A 31 -4.70 1.60 -4.17
N VAL A 32 -5.20 0.95 -5.22
CA VAL A 32 -6.39 1.39 -5.98
C VAL A 32 -7.67 0.61 -5.65
N ALA A 33 -7.55 -0.57 -5.04
CA ALA A 33 -8.67 -1.37 -4.57
C ALA A 33 -8.23 -2.29 -3.42
N THR A 34 -9.17 -2.68 -2.56
CA THR A 34 -8.95 -3.66 -1.49
C THR A 34 -10.04 -4.72 -1.53
N PHE A 35 -9.67 -5.97 -1.23
CA PHE A 35 -10.56 -7.13 -1.27
C PHE A 35 -10.28 -8.03 -0.08
N ASP A 36 -11.32 -8.61 0.51
CA ASP A 36 -11.17 -9.58 1.59
C ASP A 36 -10.68 -10.94 1.09
N THR A 37 -11.04 -11.31 -0.15
CA THR A 37 -10.67 -12.61 -0.73
C THR A 37 -10.11 -12.51 -2.13
N ARG A 38 -9.38 -13.56 -2.53
CA ARG A 38 -8.78 -13.69 -3.85
C ARG A 38 -9.84 -13.75 -4.95
N GLU A 39 -10.94 -14.46 -4.70
CA GLU A 39 -12.05 -14.61 -5.64
C GLU A 39 -12.69 -13.26 -5.97
N ALA A 40 -12.97 -12.44 -4.96
CA ALA A 40 -13.53 -11.11 -5.15
C ALA A 40 -12.60 -10.20 -5.98
N ALA A 41 -11.30 -10.27 -5.73
CA ALA A 41 -10.30 -9.52 -6.47
C ALA A 41 -10.20 -9.97 -7.94
N ASP A 42 -10.22 -11.28 -8.19
CA ASP A 42 -10.17 -11.83 -9.54
C ASP A 42 -11.45 -11.50 -10.34
N ASP A 43 -12.62 -11.50 -9.70
CA ASP A 43 -13.88 -11.10 -10.33
C ASP A 43 -13.92 -9.61 -10.67
N TRP A 44 -13.41 -8.75 -9.78
CA TRP A 44 -13.18 -7.34 -10.09
C TRP A 44 -12.26 -7.15 -11.31
N LEU A 45 -11.15 -7.90 -11.36
CA LEU A 45 -10.20 -7.80 -12.47
C LEU A 45 -10.81 -8.26 -13.81
N LYS A 46 -11.67 -9.29 -13.79
CA LYS A 46 -12.42 -9.77 -14.97
C LYS A 46 -13.45 -8.74 -15.44
N ALA A 47 -14.13 -8.08 -14.50
CA ALA A 47 -15.16 -7.08 -14.80
C ALA A 47 -14.58 -5.77 -15.34
N SER A 48 -13.29 -5.46 -15.07
CA SER A 48 -12.63 -4.25 -15.55
C SER A 48 -12.23 -4.35 -17.03
N PRO A 49 -12.80 -3.54 -17.95
CA PRO A 49 -12.49 -3.61 -19.38
C PRO A 49 -11.07 -3.14 -19.73
N ARG A 50 -10.53 -2.22 -18.92
CA ARG A 50 -9.16 -1.71 -19.00
C ARG A 50 -8.62 -1.57 -17.57
N PRO A 51 -8.13 -2.66 -16.97
CA PRO A 51 -7.62 -2.61 -15.60
C PRO A 51 -6.39 -1.70 -15.53
N PRO A 52 -6.18 -1.02 -14.38
CA PRO A 52 -5.05 -0.13 -14.20
C PRO A 52 -3.75 -0.94 -14.17
N TYR A 53 -2.92 -0.80 -15.20
CA TYR A 53 -1.66 -1.54 -15.32
C TYR A 53 -0.66 -1.11 -14.23
N HIS A 54 -0.02 -2.10 -13.58
CA HIS A 54 0.96 -1.89 -12.49
C HIS A 54 0.43 -1.17 -11.26
N ALA A 55 -0.88 -1.00 -11.11
CA ALA A 55 -1.46 -0.53 -9.87
C ALA A 55 -1.44 -1.64 -8.81
N TYR A 56 -1.29 -1.26 -7.54
CA TYR A 56 -1.40 -2.18 -6.43
C TYR A 56 -2.84 -2.30 -5.93
N VAL A 57 -3.22 -3.51 -5.54
CA VAL A 57 -4.44 -3.82 -4.79
C VAL A 57 -4.05 -4.54 -3.51
N LEU A 58 -4.92 -4.50 -2.50
CA LEU A 58 -4.80 -5.33 -1.31
C LEU A 58 -5.76 -6.51 -1.41
N ILE A 59 -5.27 -7.71 -1.11
CA ILE A 59 -6.09 -8.92 -0.97
C ILE A 59 -5.80 -9.49 0.41
N ALA A 60 -6.81 -9.55 1.28
CA ALA A 60 -6.65 -9.93 2.68
C ALA A 60 -5.52 -9.14 3.40
N GLY A 61 -5.36 -7.86 3.05
CA GLY A 61 -4.31 -6.99 3.60
C GLY A 61 -2.92 -7.13 2.96
N GLU A 62 -2.74 -8.03 1.99
CA GLU A 62 -1.46 -8.25 1.30
C GLU A 62 -1.42 -7.58 -0.08
N TYR A 63 -0.26 -7.02 -0.42
CA TYR A 63 -0.06 -6.31 -1.69
C TYR A 63 0.00 -7.26 -2.88
N HIS A 64 -0.78 -6.93 -3.90
CA HIS A 64 -0.76 -7.58 -5.19
C HIS A 64 -0.67 -6.53 -6.30
N ILE A 65 0.10 -6.81 -7.34
CA ILE A 65 0.20 -5.94 -8.52
C ILE A 65 -0.73 -6.44 -9.64
N VAL A 66 -1.40 -5.51 -10.30
CA VAL A 66 -2.20 -5.78 -11.49
C VAL A 66 -1.29 -5.92 -12.71
N MET A 67 -1.22 -7.13 -13.26
CA MET A 67 -0.60 -7.39 -14.55
C MET A 67 -1.67 -7.53 -15.61
N TYR A 68 -1.57 -6.72 -16.66
CA TYR A 68 -2.48 -6.74 -17.81
C TYR A 68 -1.69 -6.63 -19.11
N ILE A 69 -1.86 -7.61 -19.99
CA ILE A 69 -1.30 -7.65 -21.34
C ILE A 69 -2.48 -7.50 -22.31
N PRO A 70 -2.74 -6.29 -22.84
CA PRO A 70 -3.92 -5.99 -23.64
C PRO A 70 -4.05 -6.88 -24.88
N GLU A 71 -2.95 -7.17 -25.56
CA GLU A 71 -2.89 -7.91 -26.82
C GLU A 71 -3.42 -9.34 -26.68
N MET A 72 -3.25 -9.92 -25.49
CA MET A 72 -3.70 -11.28 -25.16
C MET A 72 -4.95 -11.30 -24.29
N ASN A 73 -5.49 -10.11 -23.94
CA ASN A 73 -6.48 -9.93 -22.89
C ASN A 73 -6.11 -10.69 -21.60
N HIS A 74 -4.82 -10.81 -21.33
CA HIS A 74 -4.30 -11.59 -20.23
C HIS A 74 -4.21 -10.71 -18.99
N ARG A 75 -4.84 -11.12 -17.90
CA ARG A 75 -4.92 -10.34 -16.66
C ARG A 75 -4.68 -11.23 -15.45
N ARG A 76 -3.83 -10.79 -14.53
CA ARG A 76 -3.55 -11.49 -13.26
C ARG A 76 -3.27 -10.51 -12.13
N LEU A 77 -3.54 -10.97 -10.92
CA LEU A 77 -3.05 -10.39 -9.67
C LEU A 77 -1.86 -11.22 -9.18
N ILE A 78 -0.70 -10.59 -9.04
CA ILE A 78 0.54 -11.23 -8.60
C ILE A 78 0.88 -10.69 -7.21
N SER A 79 1.11 -11.57 -6.24
CA SER A 79 1.60 -11.16 -4.92
C SER A 79 2.93 -10.43 -5.08
N HIS A 80 3.08 -9.28 -4.41
CA HIS A 80 4.24 -8.42 -4.59
C HIS A 80 4.78 -7.94 -3.24
N PRO A 81 6.08 -8.12 -2.94
CA PRO A 81 6.68 -7.78 -1.65
C PRO A 81 6.96 -6.27 -1.50
N VAL A 82 6.18 -5.40 -2.15
CA VAL A 82 6.48 -3.95 -2.20
C VAL A 82 6.48 -3.31 -0.82
N LEU A 83 5.58 -3.75 0.06
CA LEU A 83 5.54 -3.29 1.45
C LEU A 83 6.79 -3.74 2.22
N GLU A 84 7.28 -4.95 1.99
CA GLU A 84 8.43 -5.51 2.71
C GLU A 84 9.69 -4.72 2.39
N PHE A 85 9.92 -4.44 1.10
CA PHE A 85 10.99 -3.55 0.65
C PHE A 85 10.84 -2.13 1.21
N TYR A 86 9.63 -1.59 1.17
CA TYR A 86 9.35 -0.25 1.71
C TYR A 86 9.68 -0.16 3.22
N LEU A 87 9.30 -1.17 4.01
CA LEU A 87 9.63 -1.24 5.43
C LEU A 87 11.14 -1.41 5.67
N ALA A 88 11.82 -2.23 4.86
CA ALA A 88 13.26 -2.43 4.94
C ALA A 88 14.04 -1.13 4.67
N ASP A 89 13.61 -0.34 3.69
CA ASP A 89 14.19 0.96 3.39
C ASP A 89 14.06 1.93 4.58
N MET A 90 12.89 2.01 5.21
CA MET A 90 12.69 2.83 6.41
C MET A 90 13.55 2.38 7.59
N ILE A 91 13.74 1.06 7.78
CA ILE A 91 14.66 0.54 8.82
C ILE A 91 16.08 1.02 8.55
N ARG A 92 16.52 0.96 7.28
CA ARG A 92 17.88 1.37 6.87
C ARG A 92 18.12 2.86 7.07
N GLU A 93 17.10 3.68 6.84
CA GLU A 93 17.14 5.13 7.07
C GLU A 93 17.06 5.51 8.56
N GLY A 94 16.57 4.59 9.39
CA GLY A 94 16.34 4.78 10.82
C GLY A 94 14.88 5.11 11.10
N LEU A 95 14.25 4.26 11.92
CA LEU A 95 12.83 4.43 12.24
C LEU A 95 12.59 5.72 13.05
N PRO A 96 11.62 6.55 12.66
CA PRO A 96 11.11 7.64 13.48
C PRO A 96 10.61 7.14 14.84
N ALA A 97 10.63 8.03 15.83
CA ALA A 97 10.03 7.75 17.13
C ALA A 97 8.53 7.46 16.99
N PRO A 98 7.99 6.47 17.72
CA PRO A 98 6.58 6.14 17.65
C PRO A 98 5.76 7.28 18.27
N VAL A 99 4.66 7.64 17.61
CA VAL A 99 3.77 8.73 18.07
C VAL A 99 2.85 8.27 19.20
N ALA A 100 2.67 6.95 19.36
CA ALA A 100 1.85 6.35 20.39
C ALA A 100 2.32 4.92 20.74
N THR A 101 1.96 4.48 21.95
CA THR A 101 2.26 3.15 22.48
C THR A 101 0.98 2.54 23.04
N PHE A 102 0.71 1.30 22.66
CA PHE A 102 -0.47 0.52 23.04
C PHE A 102 -0.06 -0.82 23.63
N LYS A 103 -0.92 -1.39 24.48
CA LYS A 103 -0.68 -2.74 25.02
C LYS A 103 -1.23 -3.81 24.09
N THR A 104 -2.31 -3.53 23.37
CA THR A 104 -2.95 -4.51 22.49
C THR A 104 -3.26 -3.94 21.11
N HIS A 105 -3.50 -4.84 20.15
CA HIS A 105 -3.83 -4.46 18.79
C HIS A 105 -5.20 -3.77 18.73
N GLU A 106 -6.16 -4.19 19.56
CA GLU A 106 -7.49 -3.61 19.65
C GLU A 106 -7.45 -2.16 20.14
N GLU A 107 -6.58 -1.84 21.10
CA GLU A 107 -6.37 -0.46 21.57
C GLU A 107 -5.82 0.43 20.44
N ALA A 108 -4.83 -0.08 19.70
CA ALA A 108 -4.24 0.63 18.58
C ALA A 108 -5.25 0.82 17.42
N GLN A 109 -6.05 -0.21 17.15
CA GLN A 109 -7.11 -0.17 16.13
C GLN A 109 -8.18 0.86 16.51
N ALA A 110 -8.64 0.86 17.76
CA ALA A 110 -9.57 1.87 18.25
C ALA A 110 -8.98 3.27 18.09
N TRP A 111 -7.69 3.46 18.39
CA TRP A 111 -7.03 4.76 18.24
C TRP A 111 -6.98 5.26 16.79
N ILE A 112 -6.63 4.40 15.82
CA ILE A 112 -6.56 4.81 14.40
C ILE A 112 -7.95 5.10 13.82
N ASP A 113 -8.97 4.36 14.26
CA ASP A 113 -10.36 4.52 13.82
C ASP A 113 -10.99 5.83 14.32
N HIS A 114 -10.56 6.32 15.49
CA HIS A 114 -11.03 7.60 16.04
C HIS A 114 -10.30 8.82 15.48
N GLN A 115 -9.26 8.67 14.64
CA GLN A 115 -8.60 9.82 14.02
C GLN A 115 -9.51 10.46 12.96
N PRO A 116 -9.89 11.74 13.10
CA PRO A 116 -10.76 12.43 12.14
C PRO A 116 -10.07 12.64 10.79
N GLU A 117 -8.78 12.97 10.81
CA GLU A 117 -7.88 12.93 9.65
C GLU A 117 -6.71 12.02 9.98
N PRO A 118 -6.78 10.72 9.65
CA PRO A 118 -5.69 9.81 9.97
C PRO A 118 -4.44 10.23 9.19
N PRO A 119 -3.28 10.29 9.86
CA PRO A 119 -2.03 10.60 9.17
C PRO A 119 -1.79 9.57 8.05
N ARG A 120 -1.19 10.02 6.94
CA ARG A 120 -0.86 9.12 5.82
C ARG A 120 -0.06 7.91 6.30
N GLN A 121 0.89 8.17 7.20
CA GLN A 121 1.57 7.15 7.97
C GLN A 121 2.16 7.72 9.27
N VAL A 122 2.24 6.87 10.28
CA VAL A 122 2.98 7.11 11.52
C VAL A 122 3.47 5.79 12.11
N PHE A 123 4.55 5.85 12.88
CA PHE A 123 4.99 4.71 13.67
C PHE A 123 4.27 4.68 15.01
N ILE A 124 3.89 3.48 15.45
CA ILE A 124 3.35 3.22 16.78
C ILE A 124 4.04 1.99 17.35
N THR A 125 3.86 1.76 18.64
CA THR A 125 4.28 0.51 19.29
C THR A 125 3.08 -0.21 19.87
N ILE A 126 3.03 -1.53 19.71
CA ILE A 126 1.99 -2.40 20.28
C ILE A 126 2.69 -3.51 21.03
N ALA A 127 2.47 -3.60 22.34
CA ALA A 127 3.15 -4.56 23.23
C ALA A 127 4.70 -4.51 23.14
N GLY A 128 5.27 -3.35 22.75
CA GLY A 128 6.71 -3.16 22.58
C GLY A 128 7.22 -3.38 21.15
N ASP A 129 6.42 -3.96 20.25
CA ASP A 129 6.79 -4.15 18.84
C ASP A 129 6.43 -2.91 18.01
N TYR A 130 7.27 -2.56 17.04
CA TYR A 130 7.02 -1.45 16.12
C TYR A 130 6.04 -1.83 15.01
N TYR A 131 5.10 -0.92 14.75
CA TYR A 131 4.15 -1.01 13.64
C TYR A 131 4.13 0.29 12.86
N LEU A 132 3.94 0.17 11.55
CA LEU A 132 3.56 1.27 10.69
C LEU A 132 2.03 1.34 10.62
N ALA A 133 1.43 2.38 11.18
CA ALA A 133 0.03 2.71 11.02
C ALA A 133 -0.15 3.57 9.76
N VAL A 134 -1.04 3.18 8.86
CA VAL A 134 -1.18 3.72 7.50
C VAL A 134 -2.62 4.07 7.19
N TYR A 135 -2.82 5.16 6.45
CA TYR A 135 -4.09 5.48 5.81
C TYR A 135 -4.01 5.43 4.28
N HIS A 136 -4.58 4.36 3.73
CA HIS A 136 -4.81 4.15 2.29
C HIS A 136 -6.03 4.92 1.81
N HIS A 137 -5.86 6.24 1.68
CA HIS A 137 -6.96 7.17 1.42
C HIS A 137 -7.79 6.89 0.16
N ARG A 138 -7.18 6.38 -0.93
CA ARG A 138 -7.91 6.05 -2.17
C ARG A 138 -8.97 4.97 -1.98
N VAL A 139 -8.78 4.11 -0.99
CA VAL A 139 -9.69 3.01 -0.65
C VAL A 139 -10.27 3.17 0.76
N ASN A 140 -10.06 4.32 1.40
CA ASN A 140 -10.45 4.63 2.76
C ASN A 140 -10.12 3.52 3.78
N LEU A 141 -8.94 2.90 3.66
CA LEU A 141 -8.51 1.80 4.52
C LEU A 141 -7.47 2.27 5.53
N ARG A 142 -7.71 1.99 6.80
CA ARG A 142 -6.75 2.11 7.89
C ARG A 142 -6.10 0.75 8.10
N ALA A 143 -4.78 0.69 8.10
CA ALA A 143 -4.03 -0.55 8.25
C ALA A 143 -2.85 -0.38 9.20
N MET A 144 -2.44 -1.48 9.85
CA MET A 144 -1.25 -1.53 10.68
C MET A 144 -0.37 -2.69 10.20
N TYR A 145 0.88 -2.38 9.87
CA TYR A 145 1.84 -3.37 9.37
C TYR A 145 2.97 -3.52 10.39
N PRO A 146 3.25 -4.73 10.89
CA PRO A 146 4.39 -4.94 11.78
C PRO A 146 5.69 -4.74 11.00
N ILE A 147 6.65 -4.03 11.60
CA ILE A 147 7.95 -3.76 10.96
C ILE A 147 8.73 -5.06 10.68
N SER A 148 8.44 -6.14 11.42
CA SER A 148 9.01 -7.47 11.18
C SER A 148 8.72 -8.05 9.79
N MET A 149 7.75 -7.51 9.05
CA MET A 149 7.54 -7.89 7.64
C MET A 149 8.76 -7.58 6.76
N ALA A 150 9.59 -6.59 7.09
CA ALA A 150 10.83 -6.31 6.38
C ALA A 150 11.81 -7.50 6.38
N ALA A 151 11.76 -8.38 7.38
CA ALA A 151 12.63 -9.56 7.42
C ALA A 151 12.27 -10.63 6.36
N LYS A 152 11.09 -10.50 5.70
CA LYS A 152 10.69 -11.40 4.62
C LYS A 152 11.43 -11.09 3.31
N SER A 153 11.73 -9.82 3.03
CA SER A 153 12.48 -9.44 1.83
C SER A 153 13.93 -9.92 1.90
N GLU A 154 14.59 -9.81 3.06
CA GLU A 154 15.98 -10.25 3.24
C GLU A 154 16.16 -11.76 3.00
N LYS A 155 15.14 -12.57 3.30
CA LYS A 155 15.17 -14.02 3.05
C LYS A 155 15.03 -14.38 1.57
N ASN A 156 14.29 -13.58 0.80
CA ASN A 156 14.18 -13.78 -0.65
C ASN A 156 15.49 -13.40 -1.35
N ASP A 157 16.16 -12.34 -0.92
CA ASP A 157 17.46 -11.93 -1.47
C ASP A 157 18.57 -12.98 -1.22
N LEU A 158 18.48 -13.73 -0.11
CA LEU A 158 19.39 -14.84 0.22
C LEU A 158 19.04 -16.16 -0.50
N ALA A 159 17.82 -16.31 -1.02
CA ALA A 159 17.39 -17.51 -1.75
C ALA A 159 17.66 -17.42 -3.26
N GLU A 160 17.96 -16.22 -3.77
CA GLU A 160 18.26 -15.94 -5.18
C GLU A 160 19.75 -15.73 -5.47
N ASN A 161 20.63 -15.90 -4.48
CA ASN A 161 22.11 -15.88 -4.60
C ASN A 161 22.73 -17.26 -4.31
#